data_AF-A0A2Z4W9P2-F1
#
_entry.id   AF-A0A2Z4W9P2-F1
#
_cell.length_a   1.000
_cell.length_b   1.000
_cell.length_c   1.000
_cell.angle_alpha   90.00
_cell.angle_beta   90.00
_cell.angle_gamma   90.00
#
_symmetry.space_group_name_H-M   'P 1'
#
loop_
_entity.id
_entity.type
_entity.pdbx_description
1 polymer ?
#
loop_
_entity_poly.entity_id
_entity_poly.type
_entity_poly.pdbx_seq_one_letter_code
_entity_poly.pdbx_strand_id
1 'polypeptide(L)'
;MKKKIIIGIIVVLAVIGIYNFIQMKYTYNYFNVDLDTDIRYKKQLIKDAEKENKKHNEHKKNIEYIQKKTENVNIPILMYHSISNINPINKLLMPVDKFEEQIKWLKENGFTPMLMKDVVGAFKTGKVPKRPVALTFDDGYFDNYTDAYRILEKYDMKGTFFVITNYVNQDGMYMNLNMLKEMKAHGMDIQSHTSDHKRLNWRGREAQTKAINDAKIYLKEKLGIDNKYLCYPVGRYTKTTLEVTKSAGMEAAVTTKNGIANIDNGILSLDRVRMEPMSLDDFKKIFQEYLR
;
A
#
# COMPACT_ATOMS: atom_id res chain seq x y z
N MET A 1 -80.88 21.04 4.30
CA MET A 1 -79.60 21.13 3.56
C MET A 1 -78.34 21.08 4.45
N LYS A 2 -78.26 21.82 5.58
CA LYS A 2 -77.04 21.90 6.41
C LYS A 2 -76.47 20.57 6.96
N LYS A 3 -77.32 19.62 7.39
CA LYS A 3 -76.86 18.30 7.91
C LYS A 3 -76.13 17.43 6.87
N LYS A 4 -76.56 17.43 5.60
CA LYS A 4 -75.93 16.62 4.54
C LYS A 4 -74.54 17.14 4.17
N ILE A 5 -74.35 18.46 4.22
CA ILE A 5 -73.05 19.12 3.98
C ILE A 5 -72.06 18.79 5.10
N ILE A 6 -72.50 18.83 6.37
CA ILE A 6 -71.66 18.47 7.52
C ILE A 6 -71.21 17.01 7.46
N ILE A 7 -72.12 16.08 7.12
CA ILE A 7 -71.77 14.66 6.97
C ILE A 7 -70.75 14.47 5.84
N GLY A 8 -70.93 15.17 4.70
CA GLY A 8 -69.97 15.13 3.60
C GLY A 8 -68.57 15.59 4.00
N ILE A 9 -68.46 16.67 4.78
CA ILE A 9 -67.18 17.18 5.28
C ILE A 9 -66.50 16.19 6.23
N ILE A 10 -67.27 15.56 7.13
CA ILE A 10 -66.73 14.56 8.08
C ILE A 10 -66.17 13.34 7.33
N VAL A 11 -66.86 12.87 6.29
CA VAL A 11 -66.40 11.74 5.48
C VAL A 11 -65.11 12.09 4.74
N VAL A 12 -65.01 13.29 4.15
CA VAL A 12 -63.78 13.74 3.48
C VAL A 12 -62.60 13.82 4.44
N LEU A 13 -62.80 14.38 5.64
CA LEU A 13 -61.76 14.45 6.67
C LEU A 13 -61.33 13.06 7.15
N ALA A 14 -62.26 12.12 7.29
CA ALA A 14 -61.95 10.74 7.65
C ALA A 14 -61.11 10.04 6.57
N VAL A 15 -61.44 10.23 5.28
CA VAL A 15 -60.68 9.67 4.16
C VAL A 15 -59.27 10.27 4.10
N ILE A 16 -59.12 11.58 4.30
CA ILE A 16 -57.81 12.24 4.37
C ILE A 16 -57.00 11.70 5.57
N GLY A 17 -57.64 11.52 6.73
CA GLY A 17 -56.99 10.95 7.91
C GLY A 17 -56.50 9.52 7.69
N ILE A 18 -57.31 8.67 7.07
CA ILE A 18 -56.95 7.28 6.72
C ILE A 18 -55.80 7.27 5.70
N TYR A 19 -55.88 8.11 4.67
CA TYR A 19 -54.81 8.22 3.66
C TYR A 19 -53.48 8.64 4.29
N ASN A 20 -53.48 9.68 5.14
CA ASN A 20 -52.28 10.13 5.84
C ASN A 20 -51.72 9.06 6.78
N PHE A 21 -52.58 8.29 7.46
CA PHE A 21 -52.16 7.19 8.32
C PHE A 21 -51.50 6.05 7.52
N ILE A 22 -52.05 5.71 6.34
CA ILE A 22 -51.45 4.71 5.44
C ILE A 22 -50.09 5.18 4.93
N GLN A 23 -49.97 6.44 4.49
CA GLN A 23 -48.70 7.01 4.03
C GLN A 23 -47.64 7.07 5.13
N MET A 24 -48.05 7.39 6.37
CA MET A 24 -47.17 7.38 7.54
C MET A 24 -46.66 5.96 7.84
N LYS A 25 -47.55 4.95 7.82
CA LYS A 25 -47.15 3.53 8.01
C LYS A 25 -46.22 3.03 6.89
N TYR A 26 -46.50 3.40 5.64
CA TYR A 26 -45.67 3.01 4.51
C TYR A 26 -44.27 3.61 4.63
N THR A 27 -44.19 4.91 4.92
CA THR A 27 -42.91 5.61 5.15
C THR A 27 -42.14 5.01 6.32
N TYR A 28 -42.81 4.75 7.45
CA TYR A 28 -42.18 4.12 8.63
C TYR A 28 -41.63 2.72 8.34
N ASN A 29 -42.37 1.90 7.60
CA ASN A 29 -41.91 0.56 7.23
C ASN A 29 -40.76 0.60 6.21
N TYR A 30 -40.80 1.51 5.23
CA TYR A 30 -39.74 1.68 4.23
C TYR A 30 -38.41 2.07 4.88
N PHE A 31 -38.41 3.05 5.79
CA PHE A 31 -37.20 3.47 6.51
C PHE A 31 -36.63 2.39 7.44
N ASN A 32 -37.48 1.58 8.10
CA ASN A 32 -36.99 0.52 8.98
C ASN A 32 -36.38 -0.66 8.22
N VAL A 33 -36.92 -1.03 7.05
CA VAL A 33 -36.34 -2.09 6.20
C VAL A 33 -34.96 -1.70 5.68
N ASP A 34 -34.77 -0.44 5.29
CA ASP A 34 -33.49 0.06 4.80
C ASP A 34 -32.44 0.12 5.93
N LEU A 35 -32.85 0.55 7.13
CA LEU A 35 -31.99 0.58 8.31
C LEU A 35 -31.55 -0.82 8.76
N ASP A 36 -32.45 -1.80 8.78
CA ASP A 36 -32.13 -3.18 9.14
C ASP A 36 -31.18 -3.83 8.12
N THR A 37 -31.32 -3.48 6.84
CA THR A 37 -30.45 -3.97 5.76
C THR A 37 -29.05 -3.37 5.88
N ASP A 38 -28.93 -2.06 6.15
CA ASP A 38 -27.65 -1.39 6.39
C ASP A 38 -26.95 -1.91 7.67
N ILE A 39 -27.71 -2.14 8.75
CA ILE A 39 -27.17 -2.74 9.98
C ILE A 39 -26.66 -4.16 9.73
N ARG A 40 -27.39 -4.97 8.95
CA ARG A 40 -26.98 -6.34 8.61
C ARG A 40 -25.72 -6.35 7.74
N TYR A 41 -25.63 -5.44 6.77
CA TYR A 41 -24.46 -5.27 5.93
C TYR A 41 -23.23 -4.82 6.75
N LYS A 42 -23.38 -3.81 7.61
CA LYS A 42 -22.29 -3.36 8.51
C LYS A 42 -21.84 -4.46 9.47
N LYS A 43 -22.76 -5.25 10.03
CA LYS A 43 -22.41 -6.41 10.88
C LYS A 43 -21.61 -7.46 10.11
N GLN A 44 -21.92 -7.68 8.83
CA GLN A 44 -21.17 -8.60 7.99
C GLN A 44 -19.75 -8.07 7.72
N LEU A 45 -19.60 -6.79 7.37
CA LEU A 45 -18.30 -6.15 7.20
C LEU A 45 -17.43 -6.24 8.47
N ILE A 46 -18.03 -6.04 9.64
CA ILE A 46 -17.32 -6.16 10.93
C ILE A 46 -16.86 -7.61 11.15
N LYS A 47 -17.73 -8.60 10.90
CA LYS A 47 -17.36 -10.02 11.03
C LYS A 47 -16.24 -10.42 10.08
N ASP A 48 -16.28 -9.93 8.85
CA ASP A 48 -15.24 -10.22 7.85
C ASP A 48 -13.91 -9.56 8.25
N ALA A 49 -13.95 -8.30 8.72
CA ALA A 49 -12.79 -7.60 9.27
C ALA A 49 -12.23 -8.26 10.55
N GLU A 50 -13.08 -8.80 11.43
CA GLU A 50 -12.69 -9.56 12.61
C GLU A 50 -12.02 -10.89 12.23
N LYS A 51 -12.54 -11.58 11.21
CA LYS A 51 -11.99 -12.85 10.71
C LYS A 51 -10.63 -12.64 10.03
N GLU A 52 -10.49 -11.56 9.27
CA GLU A 52 -9.20 -11.13 8.72
C GLU A 52 -8.20 -10.74 9.80
N ASN A 53 -8.63 -9.95 10.81
CA ASN A 53 -7.79 -9.61 11.96
C ASN A 53 -7.33 -10.85 12.72
N LYS A 54 -8.20 -11.85 12.89
CA LYS A 54 -7.86 -13.09 13.59
C LYS A 54 -6.83 -13.92 12.81
N LYS A 55 -7.00 -14.06 11.48
CA LYS A 55 -5.99 -14.67 10.59
C LYS A 55 -4.65 -13.91 10.62
N HIS A 56 -4.70 -12.58 10.58
CA HIS A 56 -3.51 -11.74 10.61
C HIS A 56 -2.75 -11.86 11.95
N ASN A 57 -3.48 -11.93 13.07
CA ASN A 57 -2.91 -12.10 14.41
C ASN A 57 -2.35 -13.52 14.64
N GLU A 58 -2.93 -14.55 14.05
CA GLU A 58 -2.35 -15.91 14.06
C GLU A 58 -1.07 -15.98 13.20
N HIS A 59 -1.03 -15.33 12.04
CA HIS A 59 0.18 -15.29 11.20
C HIS A 59 1.36 -14.59 11.91
N LYS A 60 1.08 -13.50 12.65
CA LYS A 60 2.08 -12.80 13.48
C LYS A 60 2.65 -13.64 14.62
N LYS A 61 1.92 -14.65 15.13
CA LYS A 61 2.35 -15.46 16.28
C LYS A 61 3.42 -16.50 15.95
N ASN A 62 3.68 -16.79 14.66
CA ASN A 62 4.59 -17.86 14.24
C ASN A 62 5.84 -17.38 13.48
N ILE A 63 6.09 -16.07 13.38
CA ILE A 63 7.32 -15.58 12.73
C ILE A 63 8.49 -15.76 13.70
N GLU A 64 9.41 -16.65 13.34
CA GLU A 64 10.64 -16.85 14.09
C GLU A 64 11.64 -15.72 13.82
N TYR A 65 12.19 -15.13 14.88
CA TYR A 65 13.21 -14.08 14.78
C TYR A 65 14.55 -14.60 15.27
N ILE A 66 15.60 -14.13 14.61
CA ILE A 66 16.99 -14.33 14.99
C ILE A 66 17.62 -13.01 15.41
N GLN A 67 18.45 -13.06 16.44
CA GLN A 67 19.25 -11.92 16.84
C GLN A 67 20.60 -11.96 16.09
N LYS A 68 20.92 -10.88 15.41
CA LYS A 68 22.21 -10.64 14.76
C LYS A 68 22.85 -9.40 15.32
N LYS A 69 24.17 -9.27 15.13
CA LYS A 69 24.81 -7.95 15.16
C LYS A 69 24.31 -7.14 13.97
N THR A 70 24.11 -5.84 14.16
CA THR A 70 23.46 -4.96 13.17
C THR A 70 24.21 -4.91 11.84
N GLU A 71 25.55 -4.93 11.89
CA GLU A 71 26.45 -4.99 10.73
C GLU A 71 26.34 -6.30 9.93
N ASN A 72 25.83 -7.37 10.56
CA ASN A 72 25.62 -8.68 9.92
C ASN A 72 24.17 -8.87 9.45
N VAL A 73 23.33 -7.84 9.59
CA VAL A 73 21.97 -7.87 9.06
C VAL A 73 22.04 -7.62 7.56
N ASN A 74 21.57 -8.60 6.79
CA ASN A 74 21.46 -8.53 5.34
C ASN A 74 20.00 -8.79 4.97
N ILE A 75 19.41 -7.86 4.21
CA ILE A 75 18.01 -7.94 3.81
C ILE A 75 17.92 -7.75 2.30
N PRO A 76 17.39 -8.74 1.54
CA PRO A 76 17.06 -8.54 0.13
C PRO A 76 15.89 -7.56 0.02
N ILE A 77 16.17 -6.36 -0.49
CA ILE A 77 15.13 -5.38 -0.86
C ILE A 77 14.98 -5.45 -2.38
N LEU A 78 13.92 -6.09 -2.85
CA LEU A 78 13.65 -6.28 -4.27
C LEU A 78 13.01 -5.02 -4.85
N MET A 79 13.50 -4.57 -6.00
CA MET A 79 13.04 -3.38 -6.71
C MET A 79 12.30 -3.78 -7.99
N TYR A 80 10.97 -3.65 -7.96
CA TYR A 80 10.07 -3.75 -9.11
C TYR A 80 9.58 -2.37 -9.54
N HIS A 81 9.00 -2.26 -10.73
CA HIS A 81 8.37 -1.03 -11.23
C HIS A 81 6.99 -1.36 -11.78
N SER A 82 6.90 -1.79 -13.05
CA SER A 82 5.64 -2.17 -13.70
C SER A 82 5.46 -3.68 -13.68
N ILE A 83 4.27 -4.15 -13.29
CA ILE A 83 3.88 -5.56 -13.36
C ILE A 83 2.76 -5.70 -14.38
N SER A 84 3.08 -6.04 -15.63
CA SER A 84 2.10 -6.00 -16.72
C SER A 84 2.48 -6.93 -17.87
N ASN A 85 1.51 -7.25 -18.73
CA ASN A 85 1.74 -7.98 -19.98
C ASN A 85 1.65 -7.08 -21.23
N ILE A 86 1.33 -5.78 -21.05
CA ILE A 86 0.83 -4.94 -22.15
C ILE A 86 1.93 -4.13 -22.87
N ASN A 87 3.19 -4.14 -22.39
CA ASN A 87 4.27 -3.43 -23.10
C ASN A 87 5.67 -4.02 -22.84
N PRO A 88 6.03 -5.15 -23.48
CA PRO A 88 7.32 -5.83 -23.24
C PRO A 88 8.55 -4.99 -23.63
N ILE A 89 8.38 -3.84 -24.31
CA ILE A 89 9.47 -2.91 -24.63
C ILE A 89 9.84 -2.04 -23.41
N ASN A 90 8.92 -1.85 -22.46
CA ASN A 90 9.24 -1.21 -21.19
C ASN A 90 10.28 -2.06 -20.44
N LYS A 91 11.53 -1.58 -20.39
CA LYS A 91 12.64 -2.30 -19.75
C LYS A 91 12.49 -2.46 -18.23
N LEU A 92 11.50 -1.79 -17.64
CA LEU A 92 11.17 -1.85 -16.22
C LEU A 92 9.92 -2.72 -15.95
N LEU A 93 9.36 -3.34 -16.99
CA LEU A 93 8.22 -4.24 -16.88
C LEU A 93 8.66 -5.65 -16.47
N MET A 94 7.92 -6.22 -15.54
CA MET A 94 7.92 -7.63 -15.19
C MET A 94 6.60 -8.26 -15.67
N PRO A 95 6.65 -9.33 -16.49
CA PRO A 95 5.46 -10.09 -16.85
C PRO A 95 4.70 -10.59 -15.62
N VAL A 96 3.37 -10.61 -15.70
CA VAL A 96 2.50 -10.92 -14.55
C VAL A 96 2.73 -12.36 -14.07
N ASP A 97 2.87 -13.30 -15.00
CA ASP A 97 3.15 -14.71 -14.72
C ASP A 97 4.50 -14.90 -14.01
N LYS A 98 5.54 -14.18 -14.46
CA LYS A 98 6.88 -14.22 -13.84
C LYS A 98 6.88 -13.63 -12.44
N PHE A 99 6.19 -12.51 -12.24
CA PHE A 99 6.01 -11.94 -10.91
C PHE A 99 5.26 -12.92 -10.00
N GLU A 100 4.17 -13.52 -10.46
CA GLU A 100 3.41 -14.49 -9.69
C GLU A 100 4.23 -15.73 -9.31
N GLU A 101 5.03 -16.28 -10.24
CA GLU A 101 5.97 -17.39 -9.97
C GLU A 101 6.95 -17.03 -8.84
N GLN A 102 7.50 -15.82 -8.85
CA GLN A 102 8.43 -15.32 -7.84
C GLN A 102 7.75 -15.19 -6.46
N ILE A 103 6.58 -14.55 -6.40
CA ILE A 103 5.85 -14.35 -5.14
C ILE A 103 5.35 -15.67 -4.56
N LYS A 104 4.83 -16.57 -5.41
CA LYS A 104 4.42 -17.92 -5.01
C LYS A 104 5.60 -18.69 -4.41
N TRP A 105 6.75 -18.67 -5.08
CA TRP A 105 7.94 -19.36 -4.58
C TRP A 105 8.41 -18.80 -3.24
N LEU A 106 8.42 -17.47 -3.04
CA LEU A 106 8.77 -16.86 -1.76
C LEU A 106 7.83 -17.36 -0.64
N LYS A 107 6.51 -17.38 -0.88
CA LYS A 107 5.54 -17.87 0.10
C LYS A 107 5.74 -19.35 0.41
N GLU A 108 5.88 -20.20 -0.60
CA GLU A 108 6.06 -21.65 -0.46
C GLU A 108 7.37 -22.01 0.25
N ASN A 109 8.39 -21.14 0.17
CA ASN A 109 9.68 -21.34 0.83
C ASN A 109 9.80 -20.57 2.16
N GLY A 110 8.69 -20.09 2.70
CA GLY A 110 8.63 -19.52 4.05
C GLY A 110 9.39 -18.20 4.21
N PHE A 111 9.47 -17.40 3.15
CA PHE A 111 10.01 -16.04 3.27
C PHE A 111 9.06 -15.15 4.06
N THR A 112 9.62 -14.34 4.95
CA THR A 112 8.87 -13.37 5.75
C THR A 112 8.85 -12.02 5.01
N PRO A 113 7.69 -11.54 4.54
CA PRO A 113 7.58 -10.23 3.91
C PRO A 113 7.85 -9.13 4.92
N MET A 114 8.70 -8.17 4.55
CA MET A 114 9.06 -7.01 5.36
C MET A 114 8.61 -5.72 4.67
N LEU A 115 7.95 -4.84 5.42
CA LEU A 115 7.77 -3.45 5.03
C LEU A 115 9.00 -2.63 5.43
N MET A 116 9.16 -1.42 4.90
CA MET A 116 10.33 -0.59 5.20
C MET A 116 10.50 -0.30 6.70
N LYS A 117 9.40 -0.22 7.46
CA LYS A 117 9.46 -0.12 8.94
C LYS A 117 10.14 -1.31 9.60
N ASP A 118 9.92 -2.51 9.08
CA ASP A 118 10.48 -3.75 9.62
C ASP A 118 11.97 -3.83 9.24
N VAL A 119 12.32 -3.40 8.01
CA VAL A 119 13.71 -3.29 7.53
C VAL A 119 14.51 -2.34 8.43
N VAL A 120 13.98 -1.15 8.68
CA VAL A 120 14.62 -0.16 9.55
C VAL A 120 14.70 -0.66 10.99
N GLY A 121 13.65 -1.31 11.49
CA GLY A 121 13.65 -1.94 12.81
C GLY A 121 14.74 -2.99 12.96
N ALA A 122 14.92 -3.85 11.94
CA ALA A 122 15.95 -4.88 11.91
C ALA A 122 17.36 -4.28 11.91
N PHE A 123 17.61 -3.23 11.11
CA PHE A 123 18.92 -2.55 11.14
C PHE A 123 19.19 -1.78 12.44
N LYS A 124 18.15 -1.28 13.12
CA LYS A 124 18.30 -0.60 14.42
C LYS A 124 18.55 -1.57 15.57
N THR A 125 17.98 -2.77 15.52
CA THR A 125 17.93 -3.69 16.68
C THR A 125 18.71 -4.97 16.51
N GLY A 126 19.05 -5.35 15.27
CA GLY A 126 19.61 -6.65 14.95
C GLY A 126 18.60 -7.81 15.04
N LYS A 127 17.33 -7.54 15.39
CA LYS A 127 16.27 -8.56 15.43
C LYS A 127 15.66 -8.72 14.05
N VAL A 128 15.96 -9.83 13.38
CA VAL A 128 15.58 -10.08 11.98
C VAL A 128 14.67 -11.31 11.91
N PRO A 129 13.56 -11.31 11.16
CA PRO A 129 12.81 -12.54 10.95
C PRO A 129 13.62 -13.55 10.12
N LYS A 130 13.33 -14.84 10.25
CA LYS A 130 13.88 -15.84 9.33
C LYS A 130 13.42 -15.55 7.90
N ARG A 131 14.33 -15.78 6.95
CA ARG A 131 14.11 -15.59 5.49
C ARG A 131 13.47 -14.23 5.16
N PRO A 132 14.10 -13.11 5.58
CA PRO A 132 13.56 -11.78 5.32
C PRO A 132 13.53 -11.48 3.82
N VAL A 133 12.47 -10.81 3.34
CA VAL A 133 12.44 -10.20 2.01
C VAL A 133 11.58 -8.95 2.04
N ALA A 134 12.08 -7.84 1.51
CA ALA A 134 11.30 -6.62 1.32
C ALA A 134 10.97 -6.46 -0.16
N LEU A 135 9.68 -6.31 -0.47
CA LEU A 135 9.20 -6.11 -1.84
C LEU A 135 8.91 -4.62 -2.03
N THR A 136 9.59 -3.97 -2.97
CA THR A 136 9.43 -2.53 -3.24
C THR A 136 9.04 -2.29 -4.69
N PHE A 137 8.15 -1.33 -4.90
CA PHE A 137 7.62 -0.94 -6.20
C PHE A 137 7.79 0.57 -6.37
N ASP A 138 8.44 0.99 -7.45
CA ASP A 138 8.67 2.40 -7.72
C ASP A 138 7.62 2.99 -8.68
N ASP A 139 7.57 4.32 -8.76
CA ASP A 139 6.72 5.17 -9.61
C ASP A 139 5.22 5.21 -9.28
N GLY A 140 4.64 4.10 -8.80
CA GLY A 140 3.22 4.03 -8.46
C GLY A 140 2.31 3.83 -9.67
N TYR A 141 2.74 3.03 -10.64
CA TYR A 141 1.96 2.68 -11.83
C TYR A 141 0.61 2.05 -11.47
N PHE A 142 -0.39 2.26 -12.32
CA PHE A 142 -1.72 1.67 -12.17
C PHE A 142 -1.67 0.13 -12.03
N ASP A 143 -0.76 -0.52 -12.75
CA ASP A 143 -0.56 -1.97 -12.69
C ASP A 143 -0.05 -2.50 -11.34
N ASN A 144 0.50 -1.62 -10.51
CA ASN A 144 0.87 -1.96 -9.14
C ASN A 144 -0.37 -2.29 -8.31
N TYR A 145 -1.51 -1.68 -8.64
CA TYR A 145 -2.80 -1.96 -8.00
C TYR A 145 -3.53 -3.13 -8.68
N THR A 146 -3.58 -3.17 -10.02
CA THR A 146 -4.37 -4.20 -10.72
C THR A 146 -3.74 -5.58 -10.67
N ASP A 147 -2.41 -5.66 -10.68
CA ASP A 147 -1.69 -6.92 -10.81
C ASP A 147 -0.83 -7.21 -9.56
N ALA A 148 0.13 -6.32 -9.26
CA ALA A 148 1.10 -6.57 -8.20
C ALA A 148 0.43 -6.76 -6.84
N TYR A 149 -0.42 -5.81 -6.45
CA TYR A 149 -1.18 -5.83 -5.20
C TYR A 149 -2.06 -7.08 -5.07
N ARG A 150 -2.79 -7.46 -6.12
CA ARG A 150 -3.68 -8.64 -6.11
C ARG A 150 -2.92 -9.94 -5.93
N ILE A 151 -1.75 -10.07 -6.56
CA ILE A 151 -0.87 -11.22 -6.38
C ILE A 151 -0.30 -11.24 -4.96
N LEU A 152 0.15 -10.10 -4.42
CA LEU A 152 0.63 -10.04 -3.04
C LEU A 152 -0.44 -10.46 -2.03
N GLU A 153 -1.69 -10.02 -2.20
CA GLU A 153 -2.81 -10.46 -1.37
C GLU A 153 -3.06 -11.96 -1.46
N LYS A 154 -3.10 -12.50 -2.68
CA LYS A 154 -3.30 -13.94 -2.94
C LYS A 154 -2.32 -14.82 -2.18
N TYR A 155 -1.06 -14.38 -2.05
CA TYR A 155 0.00 -15.13 -1.38
C TYR A 155 0.28 -14.64 0.05
N ASP A 156 -0.55 -13.75 0.61
CA ASP A 156 -0.36 -13.18 1.94
C ASP A 156 1.06 -12.63 2.13
N MET A 157 1.46 -11.82 1.16
CA MET A 157 2.70 -11.05 1.10
C MET A 157 2.38 -9.56 1.21
N LYS A 158 3.37 -8.77 1.61
CA LYS A 158 3.26 -7.30 1.75
C LYS A 158 4.38 -6.62 0.97
N GLY A 159 4.10 -5.41 0.51
CA GLY A 159 5.04 -4.59 -0.25
C GLY A 159 4.99 -3.12 0.15
N THR A 160 6.08 -2.41 -0.16
CA THR A 160 6.18 -0.95 -0.05
C THR A 160 6.12 -0.32 -1.44
N PHE A 161 5.19 0.58 -1.66
CA PHE A 161 4.97 1.27 -2.94
C PHE A 161 5.44 2.72 -2.80
N PHE A 162 6.49 3.08 -3.52
CA PHE A 162 7.02 4.44 -3.59
C PHE A 162 6.34 5.20 -4.73
N VAL A 163 5.42 6.11 -4.38
CA VAL A 163 4.57 6.81 -5.34
C VAL A 163 5.07 8.22 -5.63
N ILE A 164 4.95 8.64 -6.89
CA ILE A 164 5.20 10.02 -7.30
C ILE A 164 3.93 10.83 -7.01
N THR A 165 3.93 11.66 -5.96
CA THR A 165 2.66 12.18 -5.41
C THR A 165 1.90 13.09 -6.37
N ASN A 166 2.59 13.82 -7.25
CA ASN A 166 1.90 14.66 -8.24
C ASN A 166 1.21 13.84 -9.33
N TYR A 167 1.59 12.58 -9.53
CA TYR A 167 1.01 11.71 -10.56
C TYR A 167 -0.19 10.91 -10.05
N VAL A 168 -0.44 10.91 -8.73
CA VAL A 168 -1.65 10.31 -8.17
C VAL A 168 -2.89 11.01 -8.72
N ASN A 169 -3.84 10.21 -9.21
CA ASN A 169 -5.05 10.64 -9.94
C ASN A 169 -4.81 11.19 -11.36
N GLN A 170 -3.63 11.02 -11.97
CA GLN A 170 -3.41 11.39 -13.37
C GLN A 170 -3.72 10.24 -14.33
N ASP A 171 -4.43 10.57 -15.42
CA ASP A 171 -4.52 9.93 -16.74
C ASP A 171 -4.56 8.39 -16.85
N GLY A 172 -4.93 7.68 -15.77
CA GLY A 172 -5.05 6.22 -15.73
C GLY A 172 -3.74 5.43 -15.75
N MET A 173 -2.59 6.08 -16.00
CA MET A 173 -1.27 5.44 -15.97
C MET A 173 -0.77 5.16 -14.55
N TYR A 174 -1.22 5.95 -13.58
CA TYR A 174 -0.79 5.88 -12.18
C TYR A 174 -1.96 5.55 -11.25
N MET A 175 -1.65 4.99 -10.09
CA MET A 175 -2.66 4.72 -9.07
C MET A 175 -3.39 6.00 -8.64
N ASN A 176 -4.70 5.88 -8.44
CA ASN A 176 -5.51 6.96 -7.87
C ASN A 176 -5.59 6.87 -6.35
N LEU A 177 -6.13 7.90 -5.71
CA LEU A 177 -6.17 7.99 -4.25
C LEU A 177 -7.00 6.87 -3.59
N ASN A 178 -8.06 6.39 -4.24
CA ASN A 178 -8.89 5.32 -3.71
C ASN A 178 -8.13 3.98 -3.69
N MET A 179 -7.37 3.71 -4.74
CA MET A 179 -6.48 2.53 -4.82
C MET A 179 -5.45 2.54 -3.69
N LEU A 180 -4.78 3.69 -3.47
CA LEU A 180 -3.80 3.82 -2.39
C LEU A 180 -4.43 3.65 -1.00
N LYS A 181 -5.65 4.16 -0.80
CA LYS A 181 -6.40 3.98 0.46
C LYS A 181 -6.73 2.51 0.72
N GLU A 182 -7.19 1.78 -0.29
CA GLU A 182 -7.50 0.34 -0.20
C GLU A 182 -6.23 -0.46 0.13
N MET A 183 -5.15 -0.27 -0.65
CA MET A 183 -3.89 -0.96 -0.42
C MET A 183 -3.35 -0.73 0.99
N LYS A 184 -3.41 0.52 1.48
CA LYS A 184 -3.03 0.86 2.85
C LYS A 184 -3.92 0.17 3.88
N ALA A 185 -5.24 0.15 3.66
CA ALA A 185 -6.19 -0.52 4.55
C ALA A 185 -5.92 -2.04 4.64
N HIS A 186 -5.44 -2.64 3.56
CA HIS A 186 -5.02 -4.04 3.50
C HIS A 186 -3.52 -4.26 3.82
N GLY A 187 -2.88 -3.28 4.47
CA GLY A 187 -1.58 -3.44 5.10
C GLY A 187 -0.37 -3.28 4.18
N MET A 188 -0.54 -2.79 2.96
CA MET A 188 0.58 -2.35 2.13
C MET A 188 1.14 -1.03 2.66
N ASP A 189 2.44 -0.82 2.48
CA ASP A 189 3.09 0.44 2.86
C ASP A 189 3.14 1.38 1.64
N ILE A 190 2.76 2.64 1.82
CA ILE A 190 2.80 3.66 0.76
C ILE A 190 3.75 4.77 1.22
N GLN A 191 4.78 5.03 0.42
CA GLN A 191 5.85 5.97 0.72
C GLN A 191 6.16 6.82 -0.52
N SER A 192 7.04 7.81 -0.42
CA SER A 192 7.25 8.74 -1.53
C SER A 192 8.39 8.35 -2.47
N HIS A 193 8.18 8.63 -3.76
CA HIS A 193 9.22 8.72 -4.79
C HIS A 193 9.46 10.18 -5.20
N THR A 194 9.44 11.09 -4.20
CA THR A 194 9.32 12.56 -4.35
C THR A 194 7.99 12.99 -4.97
N SER A 195 7.76 14.31 -5.06
CA SER A 195 6.52 14.83 -5.65
C SER A 195 6.52 14.78 -7.17
N ASP A 196 7.66 15.03 -7.82
CA ASP A 196 7.74 15.27 -9.27
C ASP A 196 8.69 14.34 -10.04
N HIS A 197 9.30 13.37 -9.35
CA HIS A 197 10.23 12.39 -9.93
C HIS A 197 11.47 12.99 -10.62
N LYS A 198 11.78 14.27 -10.37
CA LYS A 198 12.98 14.89 -10.95
C LYS A 198 14.22 14.42 -10.22
N ARG A 199 15.31 14.24 -10.98
CA ARG A 199 16.62 13.84 -10.45
C ARG A 199 17.09 14.84 -9.38
N LEU A 200 17.20 14.39 -8.14
CA LEU A 200 17.59 15.27 -7.03
C LEU A 200 19.04 15.73 -7.14
N ASN A 201 19.93 14.88 -7.64
CA ASN A 201 21.36 15.18 -7.77
C ASN A 201 21.69 16.33 -8.75
N TRP A 202 20.72 16.77 -9.56
CA TRP A 202 20.86 17.91 -10.48
C TRP A 202 20.19 19.18 -9.96
N ARG A 203 19.60 19.15 -8.76
CA ARG A 203 18.83 20.25 -8.19
C ARG A 203 19.57 20.89 -7.02
N GLY A 204 19.38 22.20 -6.85
CA GLY A 204 19.82 22.90 -5.63
C GLY A 204 19.05 22.43 -4.39
N ARG A 205 19.61 22.70 -3.20
CA ARG A 205 19.05 22.28 -1.90
C ARG A 205 17.57 22.61 -1.74
N GLU A 206 17.18 23.83 -2.07
CA GLU A 206 15.79 24.29 -1.94
C GLU A 206 14.83 23.45 -2.77
N ALA A 207 15.18 23.21 -4.04
CA ALA A 207 14.36 22.43 -4.95
C ALA A 207 14.28 20.95 -4.55
N GLN A 208 15.36 20.38 -3.99
CA GLN A 208 15.32 19.04 -3.39
C GLN A 208 14.41 18.99 -2.15
N THR A 209 14.54 19.99 -1.27
CA THR A 209 13.74 20.12 -0.03
C THR A 209 12.26 20.21 -0.37
N LYS A 210 11.91 21.04 -1.34
CA LYS A 210 10.54 21.19 -1.83
C LYS A 210 9.98 19.87 -2.36
N ALA A 211 10.71 19.17 -3.23
CA ALA A 211 10.25 17.92 -3.82
C ALA A 211 9.97 16.81 -2.78
N ILE A 212 10.76 16.75 -1.72
CA ILE A 212 10.60 15.78 -0.63
C ILE A 212 9.45 16.22 0.31
N ASN A 213 9.40 17.49 0.69
CA ASN A 213 8.39 18.00 1.62
C ASN A 213 6.99 18.05 1.02
N ASP A 214 6.85 18.45 -0.24
CA ASP A 214 5.56 18.44 -0.94
C ASP A 214 4.95 17.03 -0.93
N ALA A 215 5.76 16.00 -1.21
CA ALA A 215 5.30 14.62 -1.17
C ALA A 215 4.90 14.17 0.23
N LYS A 216 5.66 14.58 1.25
CA LYS A 216 5.34 14.31 2.66
C LYS A 216 4.02 14.96 3.09
N ILE A 217 3.82 16.23 2.73
CA ILE A 217 2.56 16.96 3.00
C ILE A 217 1.40 16.24 2.32
N TYR A 218 1.54 15.91 1.03
CA TYR A 218 0.49 15.22 0.28
C TYR A 218 0.11 13.88 0.92
N LEU A 219 1.09 13.02 1.25
CA LEU A 219 0.83 11.72 1.87
C LEU A 219 0.21 11.86 3.26
N LYS A 220 0.60 12.88 4.03
CA LYS A 220 0.00 13.16 5.34
C LYS A 220 -1.45 13.60 5.22
N GLU A 221 -1.74 14.54 4.33
CA GLU A 221 -3.09 15.09 4.15
C GLU A 221 -4.06 14.10 3.52
N LYS A 222 -3.63 13.37 2.48
CA LYS A 222 -4.53 12.51 1.68
C LYS A 222 -4.66 11.09 2.21
N LEU A 223 -3.61 10.59 2.87
CA LEU A 223 -3.54 9.20 3.35
C LEU A 223 -3.27 9.09 4.85
N GLY A 224 -2.99 10.18 5.56
CA GLY A 224 -2.60 10.11 6.98
C GLY A 224 -1.24 9.45 7.21
N ILE A 225 -0.36 9.45 6.20
CA ILE A 225 0.95 8.80 6.25
C ILE A 225 2.05 9.85 6.48
N ASP A 226 2.92 9.64 7.48
CA ASP A 226 3.99 10.59 7.82
C ASP A 226 5.14 10.66 6.81
N ASN A 227 5.16 9.74 5.84
CA ASN A 227 6.20 9.56 4.82
C ASN A 227 7.61 9.49 5.45
N LYS A 228 7.96 8.30 5.92
CA LYS A 228 9.20 8.05 6.67
C LYS A 228 10.30 7.47 5.80
N TYR A 229 9.96 6.96 4.62
CA TYR A 229 10.88 6.28 3.74
C TYR A 229 10.84 6.93 2.35
N LEU A 230 11.99 7.04 1.71
CA LEU A 230 12.13 7.69 0.41
C LEU A 230 12.79 6.74 -0.58
N CYS A 231 12.26 6.67 -1.81
CA CYS A 231 13.00 6.14 -2.94
C CYS A 231 13.54 7.33 -3.75
N TYR A 232 14.84 7.36 -4.04
CA TYR A 232 15.43 8.43 -4.84
C TYR A 232 15.10 8.23 -6.33
N PRO A 233 14.51 9.23 -7.02
CA PRO A 233 14.29 9.17 -8.46
C PRO A 233 15.55 8.75 -9.20
N VAL A 234 15.42 7.73 -10.05
CA VAL A 234 16.51 7.06 -10.80
C VAL A 234 17.72 6.61 -9.94
N GLY A 235 17.54 6.48 -8.62
CA GLY A 235 18.56 6.06 -7.66
C GLY A 235 19.72 7.02 -7.45
N ARG A 236 19.62 8.28 -7.91
CA ARG A 236 20.73 9.25 -7.87
C ARG A 236 20.58 10.23 -6.71
N TYR A 237 21.66 10.43 -5.98
CA TYR A 237 21.74 11.34 -4.84
C TYR A 237 23.15 11.95 -4.74
N THR A 238 23.28 13.05 -3.99
CA THR A 238 24.55 13.65 -3.57
C THR A 238 24.61 13.77 -2.05
N LYS A 239 25.74 14.24 -1.50
CA LYS A 239 25.84 14.60 -0.08
C LYS A 239 24.73 15.57 0.35
N THR A 240 24.46 16.60 -0.46
CA THR A 240 23.36 17.54 -0.22
C THR A 240 22.01 16.84 -0.19
N THR A 241 21.78 15.85 -1.07
CA THR A 241 20.55 15.06 -1.06
C THR A 241 20.38 14.27 0.23
N LEU A 242 21.43 13.63 0.73
CA LEU A 242 21.39 12.91 2.01
C LEU A 242 21.08 13.85 3.18
N GLU A 243 21.70 15.03 3.20
CA GLU A 243 21.45 16.05 4.23
C GLU A 243 20.00 16.54 4.20
N VAL A 244 19.47 16.88 3.02
CA VAL A 244 18.06 17.28 2.85
C VAL A 244 17.11 16.16 3.28
N THR A 245 17.40 14.92 2.87
CA THR A 245 16.60 13.73 3.22
C THR A 245 16.54 13.55 4.74
N LYS A 246 17.69 13.67 5.41
CA LYS A 246 17.80 13.62 6.87
C LYS A 246 17.02 14.75 7.54
N SER A 247 17.18 15.99 7.07
CA SER A 247 16.47 17.17 7.58
C SER A 247 14.96 17.09 7.40
N ALA A 248 14.47 16.41 6.36
CA ALA A 248 13.05 16.14 6.16
C ALA A 248 12.48 15.08 7.12
N GLY A 249 13.33 14.46 7.95
CA GLY A 249 12.95 13.46 8.94
C GLY A 249 12.71 12.07 8.36
N MET A 250 13.32 11.75 7.21
CA MET A 250 13.27 10.38 6.66
C MET A 250 14.10 9.45 7.55
N GLU A 251 13.53 8.29 7.87
CA GLU A 251 14.18 7.26 8.67
C GLU A 251 15.08 6.34 7.83
N ALA A 252 14.75 6.15 6.55
CA ALA A 252 15.56 5.43 5.58
C ALA A 252 15.30 5.89 4.15
N ALA A 253 16.23 5.60 3.26
CA ALA A 253 16.02 5.77 1.82
C ALA A 253 16.70 4.65 1.02
N VAL A 254 16.11 4.34 -0.13
CA VAL A 254 16.58 3.28 -1.04
C VAL A 254 17.11 3.86 -2.35
N THR A 255 18.07 3.15 -2.95
CA THR A 255 18.74 3.53 -4.19
C THR A 255 18.47 2.52 -5.31
N THR A 256 19.14 2.66 -6.45
CA THR A 256 19.16 1.64 -7.52
C THR A 256 20.50 0.91 -7.59
N LYS A 257 21.39 1.07 -6.60
CA LYS A 257 22.66 0.34 -6.56
C LYS A 257 22.35 -1.13 -6.27
N ASN A 258 22.78 -1.99 -7.20
CA ASN A 258 22.44 -3.40 -7.15
C ASN A 258 23.18 -4.09 -5.99
N GLY A 259 22.44 -4.69 -5.07
CA GLY A 259 23.00 -5.38 -3.92
C GLY A 259 21.98 -5.78 -2.86
N ILE A 260 22.42 -6.60 -1.91
CA ILE A 260 21.66 -6.91 -0.69
C ILE A 260 21.86 -5.76 0.29
N ALA A 261 20.77 -5.26 0.87
CA ALA A 261 20.83 -4.12 1.77
C ALA A 261 21.53 -4.50 3.09
N ASN A 262 22.44 -3.64 3.51
CA ASN A 262 23.16 -3.70 4.77
C ASN A 262 23.27 -2.28 5.36
N ILE A 263 23.36 -2.16 6.69
CA ILE A 263 23.50 -0.85 7.36
C ILE A 263 24.76 -0.09 6.94
N ASP A 264 25.81 -0.79 6.53
CA ASP A 264 27.07 -0.23 6.02
C ASP A 264 26.89 0.50 4.68
N ASN A 265 25.81 0.23 3.94
CA ASN A 265 25.44 1.05 2.77
C ASN A 265 25.03 2.48 3.18
N GLY A 266 24.68 2.69 4.45
CA GLY A 266 24.02 3.87 4.98
C GLY A 266 22.50 3.72 4.97
N ILE A 267 21.85 4.01 6.10
CA ILE A 267 20.39 3.88 6.24
C ILE A 267 19.60 4.76 5.26
N LEU A 268 20.20 5.88 4.81
CA LEU A 268 19.65 6.78 3.80
C LEU A 268 20.13 6.46 2.38
N SER A 269 20.72 5.29 2.14
CA SER A 269 21.26 4.90 0.84
C SER A 269 21.30 3.37 0.69
N LEU A 270 20.25 2.68 1.13
CA LEU A 270 20.17 1.23 1.07
C LEU A 270 20.22 0.72 -0.38
N ASP A 271 21.03 -0.32 -0.61
CA ASP A 271 21.10 -1.03 -1.88
C ASP A 271 19.80 -1.85 -2.10
N ARG A 272 19.48 -2.14 -3.36
CA ARG A 272 18.33 -2.96 -3.74
C ARG A 272 18.71 -3.95 -4.83
N VAL A 273 18.03 -5.08 -4.89
CA VAL A 273 18.17 -6.05 -5.99
C VAL A 273 17.21 -5.63 -7.11
N ARG A 274 17.76 -5.26 -8.28
CA ARG A 274 16.94 -4.93 -9.44
C ARG A 274 16.25 -6.19 -9.95
N MET A 275 14.93 -6.13 -10.08
CA MET A 275 14.17 -7.21 -10.69
C MET A 275 13.96 -6.95 -12.18
N GLU A 276 14.44 -7.90 -12.98
CA GLU A 276 14.26 -7.99 -14.42
C GLU A 276 13.57 -9.32 -14.73
N PRO A 277 12.88 -9.45 -15.88
CA PRO A 277 12.33 -10.72 -16.31
C PRO A 277 13.44 -11.79 -16.36
N MET A 278 13.35 -12.78 -15.47
CA MET A 278 14.36 -13.83 -15.31
C MET A 278 13.70 -15.18 -15.07
N SER A 279 14.47 -16.26 -15.26
CA SER A 279 14.00 -17.60 -14.91
C SER A 279 13.78 -17.72 -13.39
N LEU A 280 12.88 -18.61 -12.97
CA LEU A 280 12.68 -18.86 -11.54
C LEU A 280 13.96 -19.40 -10.87
N ASP A 281 14.81 -20.12 -11.61
CA ASP A 281 16.07 -20.63 -11.08
C ASP A 281 17.10 -19.52 -10.86
N ASP A 282 17.14 -18.50 -11.72
CA ASP A 282 17.98 -17.31 -11.49
C ASP A 282 17.45 -16.49 -10.32
N PHE A 283 16.13 -16.37 -10.18
CA PHE A 283 15.51 -15.71 -9.03
C PHE A 283 15.91 -16.40 -7.71
N LYS A 284 15.89 -17.73 -7.65
CA LYS A 284 16.32 -18.50 -6.47
C LYS A 284 17.77 -18.23 -6.07
N LYS A 285 18.66 -17.92 -7.03
CA LYS A 285 20.08 -17.65 -6.75
C LYS A 285 20.27 -16.45 -5.83
N ILE A 286 19.37 -15.46 -5.89
CA ILE A 286 19.37 -14.28 -5.00
C ILE A 286 19.30 -14.70 -3.52
N PHE A 287 18.65 -15.84 -3.23
CA PHE A 287 18.30 -16.24 -1.87
C PHE A 287 19.06 -17.44 -1.32
N GLN A 288 20.10 -17.93 -2.00
CA GLN A 288 20.82 -19.16 -1.61
C GLN A 288 21.32 -19.14 -0.16
N GLU A 289 21.75 -17.98 0.33
CA GLU A 289 22.24 -17.82 1.71
C GLU A 289 21.13 -17.87 2.77
N TYR A 290 19.87 -17.66 2.37
CA TYR A 290 18.71 -17.60 3.25
C TYR A 290 17.94 -18.93 3.33
N LEU A 291 18.25 -19.86 2.43
CA LEU A 291 17.65 -21.20 2.39
C LEU A 291 18.38 -22.21 3.30
N ARG A 292 19.55 -21.83 3.83
CA ARG A 292 20.37 -22.65 4.74
C ARG A 292 19.81 -22.68 6.16
#